data_AF-A0A9W4T4S2-F1
#
_entry.id   AF-A0A9W4T4S2-F1
#
_cell.length_a   1.000
_cell.length_b   1.000
_cell.length_c   1.000
_cell.angle_alpha   90.00
_cell.angle_beta   90.00
_cell.angle_gamma   90.00
#
_symmetry.space_group_name_H-M   'P 1'
#
loop_
_entity.id
_entity.type
_entity.pdbx_description
1 polymer ?
#
loop_
_entity_poly.entity_id
_entity_poly.type
_entity_poly.pdbx_seq_one_letter_code
_entity_poly.pdbx_strand_id
1 'polypeptide(L)'
;DIHVRPLEISQQEIFDQFIEDNKDICALSQTKIGHTTLFQHQIPTGDHEPITKNDKSYREAFIATINGEASFLEYSEDSID
;
A
#
# COMPACT_ATOMS: atom_id res chain seq x y z
N ASP A 1 0.17 1.75 -23.40
CA ASP A 1 -0.18 0.38 -23.03
C ASP A 1 1.05 -0.51 -23.23
N ILE A 2 1.67 -1.00 -22.16
CA ILE A 2 2.88 -1.83 -22.23
C ILE A 2 2.42 -3.28 -22.15
N HIS A 3 2.25 -3.90 -23.31
CA HIS A 3 2.00 -5.33 -23.40
C HIS A 3 3.31 -6.10 -23.24
N VAL A 4 3.59 -6.52 -22.01
CA VAL A 4 4.67 -7.47 -21.71
C VAL A 4 4.19 -8.88 -22.02
N ARG A 5 5.00 -9.63 -22.78
CA ARG A 5 4.77 -11.05 -23.04
C ARG A 5 5.17 -11.89 -21.82
N PRO A 6 4.58 -13.09 -21.63
CA PRO A 6 5.03 -14.01 -20.59
C PRO A 6 6.53 -14.29 -20.70
N LEU A 7 7.19 -14.46 -19.56
CA LEU A 7 8.60 -14.81 -19.53
C LEU A 7 8.79 -16.22 -20.10
N GLU A 8 9.85 -16.39 -20.89
CA GLU A 8 10.33 -17.71 -21.26
C GLU A 8 10.88 -18.43 -20.01
N ILE A 9 10.91 -19.77 -20.02
CA ILE A 9 11.31 -20.58 -18.86
C ILE A 9 12.66 -20.14 -18.28
N SER A 10 13.66 -19.92 -19.13
CA SER A 10 14.99 -19.47 -18.68
C SER A 10 14.98 -18.07 -18.08
N GLN A 11 14.08 -17.19 -18.52
CA GLN A 11 13.94 -15.85 -17.97
C GLN A 11 13.21 -15.90 -16.62
N GLN A 12 12.26 -16.82 -16.47
CA GLN A 12 11.59 -17.06 -15.20
C GLN A 12 12.59 -17.58 -14.16
N GLU A 13 13.47 -18.53 -14.52
CA GLU A 13 14.50 -19.03 -13.62
C GLU A 13 15.47 -17.93 -13.15
N ILE A 14 15.90 -17.05 -14.05
CA ILE A 14 16.74 -15.89 -13.71
C ILE A 14 16.00 -14.92 -12.80
N PHE A 15 14.73 -14.67 -13.09
CA PHE A 15 13.89 -13.78 -12.29
C PHE A 15 13.64 -14.33 -10.89
N ASP A 16 13.34 -15.62 -10.77
CA ASP A 16 13.12 -16.29 -9.49
C ASP A 16 14.40 -16.27 -8.63
N GLN A 17 15.56 -16.53 -9.25
CA GLN A 17 16.85 -16.42 -8.56
C GLN A 17 17.12 -14.98 -8.09
N PHE A 18 16.83 -13.98 -8.92
CA PHE A 18 16.98 -12.58 -8.55
C PHE A 18 16.09 -12.19 -7.35
N ILE A 19 14.84 -12.65 -7.31
CA ILE A 19 13.93 -12.41 -6.18
C ILE A 19 14.46 -13.10 -4.92
N GLU A 20 14.93 -14.34 -5.03
CA GLU A 20 15.49 -15.07 -3.89
C GLU A 20 16.76 -14.41 -3.34
N ASP A 21 17.65 -13.93 -4.21
CA ASP A 21 18.90 -13.25 -3.85
C ASP A 21 18.66 -11.91 -3.12
N ASN A 22 17.49 -11.29 -3.34
CA ASN A 22 17.11 -9.98 -2.78
C ASN A 22 15.90 -10.06 -1.83
N LYS A 23 15.57 -11.24 -1.31
CA LYS A 23 14.37 -11.50 -0.49
C LYS A 23 14.30 -10.69 0.81
N ASP A 24 15.43 -10.16 1.26
CA ASP A 24 15.56 -9.31 2.45
C ASP A 24 15.20 -7.85 2.17
N ILE A 25 15.29 -7.42 0.90
CA ILE A 25 14.97 -6.06 0.44
C ILE A 25 13.59 -6.03 -0.23
N CYS A 26 13.24 -7.07 -0.99
CA CYS A 26 11.97 -7.16 -1.70
C CYS A 26 10.82 -7.52 -0.75
N ALA A 27 9.71 -6.79 -0.86
CA ALA A 27 8.47 -7.17 -0.19
C ALA A 27 7.97 -8.51 -0.77
N LEU A 28 7.83 -9.53 0.08
CA LEU A 28 7.41 -10.87 -0.31
C LEU A 28 5.98 -10.92 -0.87
N SER A 29 5.17 -9.91 -0.56
CA SER A 29 3.88 -9.66 -1.21
C SER A 29 3.48 -8.20 -0.99
N GLN A 30 2.45 -7.75 -1.71
CA GLN A 30 1.85 -6.43 -1.52
C GLN A 30 1.43 -6.16 -0.06
N THR A 31 1.07 -7.20 0.68
CA THR A 31 0.62 -7.12 2.08
C THR A 31 1.70 -7.43 3.09
N LYS A 32 2.84 -7.99 2.67
CA LYS A 32 3.95 -8.38 3.53
C LYS A 32 5.07 -7.36 3.45
N ILE A 33 4.80 -6.19 4.03
CA ILE A 33 5.73 -5.06 4.14
C ILE A 33 6.66 -5.30 5.34
N GLY A 34 7.95 -5.04 5.17
CA GLY A 34 8.94 -5.18 6.25
C GLY A 34 8.71 -4.18 7.39
N HIS A 35 8.91 -4.63 8.64
CA HIS A 35 8.90 -3.76 9.81
C HIS A 35 10.34 -3.49 10.26
N THR A 36 10.67 -2.25 10.60
CA THR A 36 11.95 -1.92 11.24
C THR A 36 11.79 -2.07 12.75
N THR A 37 12.74 -2.73 13.41
CA THR A 37 12.76 -2.90 14.87
C THR A 37 13.28 -1.66 15.60
N LEU A 38 13.71 -0.62 14.86
CA LEU A 38 14.68 0.33 15.38
C LEU A 38 14.11 1.43 16.27
N PHE A 39 12.90 1.94 16.04
CA PHE A 39 12.39 3.05 16.86
C PHE A 39 10.85 3.09 16.91
N GLN A 40 10.30 2.87 18.10
CA GLN A 40 8.94 3.29 18.40
C GLN A 40 8.94 4.81 18.62
N HIS A 41 8.26 5.54 17.73
CA HIS A 41 8.19 6.99 17.82
C HIS A 41 7.20 7.37 18.93
N GLN A 42 7.62 8.24 19.84
CA GLN A 42 6.74 8.86 20.83
C GLN A 42 6.32 10.23 20.32
N ILE A 43 5.02 10.51 20.31
CA ILE A 43 4.47 11.82 20.00
C ILE A 43 4.00 12.42 21.32
N PRO A 44 4.76 13.35 21.93
CA PRO A 44 4.37 13.97 23.19
C PRO A 44 3.16 14.89 22.96
N THR A 45 2.03 14.52 23.54
CA THR A 45 0.79 15.33 23.46
C THR A 45 0.67 16.35 24.60
N GLY A 46 1.59 16.34 25.57
CA GLY A 46 1.50 17.18 26.77
C GLY A 46 0.16 16.98 27.48
N ASP A 47 -0.49 18.09 27.84
CA ASP A 47 -1.78 18.11 28.54
C ASP A 47 -2.99 18.26 27.60
N HIS A 48 -2.81 18.06 26.28
CA HIS A 48 -3.90 18.16 25.32
C HIS A 48 -4.88 16.99 25.47
N GLU A 49 -6.16 17.29 25.63
CA GLU A 49 -7.22 16.28 25.66
C GLU A 49 -7.47 15.66 24.26
N PRO A 50 -7.84 14.37 24.17
CA PRO A 50 -8.17 13.73 22.91
C PRO A 50 -9.34 14.40 22.19
N ILE A 51 -9.15 14.75 20.92
CA ILE A 51 -10.21 15.31 20.08
C ILE A 51 -10.93 14.19 19.34
N THR A 52 -12.21 13.99 19.62
CA THR A 52 -13.04 13.03 18.89
C THR A 52 -13.66 13.69 17.67
N LYS A 53 -13.28 13.25 16.45
CA LYS A 53 -13.92 13.69 15.21
C LYS A 53 -15.04 12.71 14.80
N ASN A 54 -16.30 13.11 14.98
CA ASN A 54 -17.47 12.35 14.52
C ASN A 54 -17.81 12.71 13.07
N ASP A 55 -16.95 12.32 12.13
CA ASP A 55 -17.18 12.58 10.71
C ASP A 55 -17.92 11.39 10.06
N LYS A 56 -19.26 11.48 10.00
CA LYS A 56 -20.11 10.44 9.41
C LYS A 56 -20.00 10.37 7.88
N SER A 57 -19.53 11.45 7.23
CA SER A 57 -19.51 11.59 5.77
C SER A 57 -18.56 10.62 5.07
N TYR A 58 -17.52 10.13 5.77
CA TYR A 58 -16.51 9.25 5.18
C TYR A 58 -16.64 7.80 5.60
N ARG A 59 -17.50 7.47 6.58
CA ARG A 59 -17.48 6.12 7.20
C ARG A 59 -17.90 5.03 6.23
N GLU A 60 -18.95 5.24 5.44
CA GLU A 60 -19.47 4.21 4.54
C GLU A 60 -18.53 3.95 3.36
N ALA A 61 -18.06 5.03 2.70
CA ALA A 61 -17.08 4.92 1.61
C ALA A 61 -15.74 4.34 2.09
N PHE A 62 -15.29 4.71 3.29
CA PHE A 62 -14.09 4.15 3.91
C PHE A 62 -14.25 2.66 4.22
N ILE A 63 -15.37 2.26 4.82
CA ILE A 63 -15.65 0.85 5.13
C ILE A 63 -15.72 0.03 3.84
N ALA A 64 -16.41 0.51 2.81
CA ALA A 64 -16.44 -0.15 1.50
C ALA A 64 -15.03 -0.29 0.89
N THR A 65 -14.19 0.73 1.03
CA THR A 65 -12.80 0.67 0.54
C THR A 65 -11.95 -0.35 1.31
N ILE A 66 -12.03 -0.36 2.64
CA ILE A 66 -11.30 -1.33 3.48
C ILE A 66 -11.77 -2.77 3.22
N ASN A 67 -13.05 -2.96 2.95
CA ASN A 67 -13.62 -4.27 2.63
C ASN A 67 -13.33 -4.72 1.18
N GLY A 68 -12.71 -3.86 0.36
CA GLY A 68 -12.47 -4.14 -1.06
C GLY A 68 -13.74 -4.11 -1.92
N GLU A 69 -14.81 -3.48 -1.41
CA GLU A 69 -16.13 -3.36 -2.05
C GLU A 69 -16.28 -2.05 -2.84
N ALA A 70 -15.33 -1.12 -2.68
CA ALA A 70 -15.30 0.13 -3.46
C ALA A 70 -14.75 -0.11 -4.87
N SER A 71 -15.49 0.30 -5.89
CA SER A 71 -14.96 0.41 -7.25
C SER A 71 -13.91 1.52 -7.30
N PHE A 72 -12.76 1.24 -7.91
CA PHE A 72 -11.68 2.20 -8.14
C PHE A 72 -12.25 3.48 -8.77
N LEU A 73 -12.21 4.61 -8.06
CA LEU A 73 -12.54 5.89 -8.65
C LEU A 73 -11.43 6.22 -9.65
N GLU A 74 -11.75 6.16 -10.94
CA GLU A 74 -10.90 6.73 -11.97
C GLU A 74 -10.77 8.23 -11.68
N TYR A 75 -9.58 8.66 -11.28
CA TYR A 75 -9.23 10.07 -11.24
C TYR A 75 -9.22 10.59 -12.68
N SER A 76 -10.22 11.40 -13.06
CA SER A 76 -10.15 12.20 -14.28
C SER A 76 -9.26 13.41 -14.04
N GLU A 77 -8.15 13.51 -14.77
CA GLU A 77 -7.17 14.61 -14.73
C GLU A 77 -7.68 15.93 -15.35
N ASP A 78 -8.98 16.24 -15.24
CA ASP A 78 -9.49 17.54 -15.70
C ASP A 78 -9.29 18.59 -14.60
N SER A 79 -8.02 18.97 -14.52
CA SER A 79 -7.38 20.16 -13.98
C SER A 79 -8.29 21.28 -13.46
N ILE A 80 -8.22 21.45 -12.14
CA ILE A 80 -8.02 22.70 -11.38
C ILE A 80 -7.76 23.95 -12.25
N ASP A 81 -8.68 24.94 -12.17
CA ASP A 81 -8.45 26.36 -12.51
C ASP A 81 -7.66 27.08 -11.41
#